data_AF-A0A4R4D2J7-F1
#
_entry.id   AF-A0A4R4D2J7-F1
#
_cell.length_a   1.000
_cell.length_b   1.000
_cell.length_c   1.000
_cell.angle_alpha   90.00
_cell.angle_beta   90.00
_cell.angle_gamma   90.00
#
_symmetry.space_group_name_H-M   'P 1'
#
loop_
_entity.id
_entity.type
_entity.pdbx_description
1 polymer ?
#
loop_
_entity_poly.entity_id
_entity_poly.type
_entity_poly.pdbx_seq_one_letter_code
_entity_poly.pdbx_strand_id
1 'polypeptide(L)'
;MAELTDEEFEAARRRGEARLRGPRAVAARYDAGRGRVVITLSTGVELGLVPRDVEGLAGASAEELRAVEVDGLGLGVHFSRLDADLYVPALLEGVLGSRRWMAARLGAAGGQARSAAKVAAARENGRRGGRPRKAAAGG
;
A
#
# COMPACT_ATOMS: atom_id res chain seq x y z
N MET A 1 25.60 0.99 20.56
CA MET A 1 25.90 0.74 19.13
C MET A 1 25.88 -0.76 18.96
N ALA A 2 24.92 -1.33 18.23
CA ALA A 2 24.90 -2.78 18.01
C ALA A 2 26.07 -3.15 17.08
N GLU A 3 27.01 -3.96 17.55
CA GLU A 3 28.07 -4.52 16.71
C GLU A 3 27.41 -5.57 15.80
N LEU A 4 27.47 -5.32 14.48
CA LEU A 4 26.95 -6.24 13.48
C LEU A 4 27.88 -7.45 13.44
N THR A 5 27.36 -8.63 13.76
CA THR A 5 28.16 -9.86 13.75
C THR A 5 28.35 -10.39 12.32
N ASP A 6 29.45 -11.10 12.07
CA ASP A 6 29.72 -11.73 10.77
C ASP A 6 28.57 -12.66 10.33
N GLU A 7 27.93 -13.33 11.30
CA GLU A 7 26.78 -14.21 11.05
C GLU A 7 25.54 -13.43 10.59
N GLU A 8 25.25 -12.27 11.18
CA GLU A 8 24.15 -11.40 10.76
C GLU A 8 24.39 -10.84 9.35
N PHE A 9 25.63 -10.48 9.03
CA PHE A 9 26.04 -10.03 7.71
C PHE A 9 25.84 -11.13 6.65
N GLU A 10 26.32 -12.34 6.93
CA GLU A 10 26.18 -13.50 6.03
C GLU A 10 24.72 -13.93 5.86
N ALA A 11 23.92 -13.85 6.92
CA ALA A 11 22.49 -14.10 6.83
C ALA A 11 21.79 -13.02 5.98
N ALA A 12 22.16 -11.74 6.12
CA ALA A 12 21.63 -10.66 5.30
C ALA A 12 21.98 -10.82 3.82
N ARG A 13 23.24 -11.17 3.51
CA ARG A 13 23.71 -11.46 2.16
C ARG A 13 22.92 -12.58 1.50
N ARG A 14 22.79 -13.73 2.16
CA ARG A 14 21.99 -14.88 1.64
C ARG A 14 20.54 -14.51 1.36
N ARG A 15 19.93 -13.74 2.26
CA ARG A 15 18.56 -13.23 2.07
C ARG A 15 18.45 -12.24 0.90
N GLY A 16 19.49 -11.44 0.64
CA GLY A 16 19.56 -10.55 -0.52
C GLY A 16 19.66 -11.34 -1.84
N GLU A 17 20.59 -12.28 -1.90
CA GLU A 17 20.80 -13.15 -3.07
C GLU A 17 19.55 -13.97 -3.42
N ALA A 18 18.86 -14.51 -2.43
CA ALA A 18 17.62 -15.26 -2.64
C ALA A 18 16.53 -14.42 -3.31
N ARG A 19 16.40 -13.14 -2.92
CA ARG A 19 15.40 -12.21 -3.51
C ARG A 19 15.68 -11.89 -4.96
N LEU A 20 16.96 -11.85 -5.36
CA LEU A 20 17.37 -11.55 -6.73
C LEU A 20 17.12 -12.70 -7.72
N ARG A 21 16.75 -13.90 -7.24
CA ARG A 21 16.43 -15.07 -8.09
C ARG A 21 15.03 -14.99 -8.72
N GLY A 22 14.15 -14.13 -8.21
CA GLY A 22 12.77 -13.98 -8.72
C GLY A 22 12.65 -13.02 -9.91
N PRO A 23 11.43 -12.83 -10.44
CA PRO A 23 11.14 -11.79 -11.42
C PRO A 23 11.49 -10.40 -10.88
N ARG A 24 12.07 -9.54 -11.73
CA ARG A 24 12.50 -8.19 -11.37
C ARG A 24 11.88 -7.17 -12.31
N ALA A 25 11.60 -5.97 -11.86
CA ALA A 25 11.21 -4.87 -12.72
C ALA A 25 12.36 -4.51 -13.67
N VAL A 26 12.02 -4.33 -14.95
CA VAL A 26 12.94 -3.84 -15.99
C VAL A 26 12.45 -2.53 -16.60
N ALA A 27 11.17 -2.22 -16.44
CA ALA A 27 10.60 -0.92 -16.77
C ALA A 27 9.40 -0.64 -15.86
N ALA A 28 9.14 0.65 -15.62
CA ALA A 28 7.93 1.12 -14.96
C ALA A 28 7.44 2.37 -15.70
N ARG A 29 6.13 2.52 -15.84
CA ARG A 29 5.50 3.68 -16.48
C ARG A 29 4.12 3.94 -15.93
N TYR A 30 3.66 5.18 -16.03
CA TYR A 30 2.24 5.48 -15.86
C TYR A 30 1.52 5.48 -17.22
N ASP A 31 0.53 4.61 -17.36
CA ASP A 31 -0.43 4.61 -18.47
C ASP A 31 -1.62 5.50 -18.12
N ALA A 32 -1.59 6.73 -18.63
CA ALA A 32 -2.66 7.71 -18.42
C ALA A 32 -3.98 7.30 -19.10
N GLY A 33 -3.93 6.55 -20.20
CA GLY A 33 -5.14 6.09 -20.90
C GLY A 33 -5.95 5.09 -20.07
N ARG A 34 -5.25 4.26 -19.28
CA ARG A 34 -5.88 3.27 -18.38
C ARG A 34 -5.93 3.74 -16.92
N GLY A 35 -5.26 4.83 -16.58
CA GLY A 35 -5.10 5.31 -15.21
C GLY A 35 -4.36 4.32 -14.32
N ARG A 36 -3.29 3.69 -14.84
CA ARG A 36 -2.55 2.61 -14.15
C ARG A 36 -1.05 2.86 -14.14
N VAL A 37 -0.39 2.44 -13.06
CA VAL A 37 1.05 2.21 -13.08
C VAL A 37 1.28 0.81 -13.66
N VAL A 38 2.11 0.72 -14.69
CA VAL A 38 2.48 -0.54 -15.33
C VAL A 38 3.94 -0.83 -15.06
N ILE A 39 4.22 -1.98 -14.45
CA ILE A 39 5.57 -2.48 -14.19
C ILE A 39 5.81 -3.67 -15.10
N THR A 40 6.79 -3.58 -15.98
CA THR A 40 7.23 -4.68 -16.85
C THR A 40 8.32 -5.47 -16.13
N LEU A 41 8.14 -6.78 -16.02
CA LEU A 41 9.08 -7.68 -15.37
C LEU A 41 10.07 -8.27 -16.38
N SER A 42 11.20 -8.76 -15.88
CA SER A 42 12.23 -9.47 -16.65
C SER A 42 11.72 -10.75 -17.34
N THR A 43 10.56 -11.27 -16.89
CA THR A 43 9.87 -12.41 -17.50
C THR A 43 8.99 -12.03 -18.69
N GLY A 44 8.81 -10.73 -18.97
CA GLY A 44 7.88 -10.20 -19.98
C GLY A 44 6.45 -9.98 -19.46
N VAL A 45 6.15 -10.39 -18.23
CA VAL A 45 4.85 -10.13 -17.59
C VAL A 45 4.73 -8.65 -17.20
N GLU A 46 3.56 -8.06 -17.43
CA GLU A 46 3.24 -6.70 -16.96
C GLU A 46 2.29 -6.74 -15.75
N LEU A 47 2.62 -5.99 -14.71
CA LEU A 47 1.76 -5.74 -13.54
C LEU A 47 1.09 -4.37 -13.69
N GLY A 48 -0.23 -4.35 -13.79
CA GLY A 48 -1.02 -3.12 -13.88
C GLY A 48 -1.69 -2.74 -12.56
N LEU A 49 -1.14 -1.77 -11.85
CA LEU A 49 -1.60 -1.30 -10.56
C LEU A 49 -2.53 -0.09 -10.70
N VAL A 50 -3.62 -0.07 -9.92
CA VAL A 50 -4.47 1.12 -9.81
C VAL A 50 -3.94 2.00 -8.67
N PRO A 51 -3.50 3.24 -8.92
CA PRO A 51 -2.85 4.08 -7.90
C PRO A 51 -3.63 4.22 -6.59
N ARG A 52 -4.96 4.37 -6.67
CA ARG A 52 -5.84 4.52 -5.49
C ARG A 52 -5.86 3.31 -4.55
N ASP A 53 -5.44 2.15 -5.03
CA ASP A 53 -5.44 0.87 -4.31
C ASP A 53 -4.04 0.51 -3.78
N VAL A 54 -3.04 1.36 -4.02
CA VAL A 54 -1.66 1.19 -3.57
C VAL A 54 -1.33 2.26 -2.53
N GLU A 55 -0.81 1.85 -1.38
CA GLU A 55 -0.34 2.79 -0.36
C GLU A 55 0.83 3.64 -0.92
N GLY A 56 0.84 4.93 -0.61
CA GLY A 56 1.82 5.89 -1.15
C GLY A 56 1.45 6.47 -2.51
N LEU A 57 0.58 5.83 -3.30
CA LEU A 57 0.11 6.34 -4.59
C LEU A 57 -1.34 6.86 -4.56
N ALA A 58 -2.05 6.61 -3.47
CA ALA A 58 -3.45 6.98 -3.35
C ALA A 58 -3.64 8.51 -3.36
N GLY A 59 -4.33 9.01 -4.38
CA GLY A 59 -4.58 10.45 -4.56
C GLY A 59 -3.51 11.20 -5.34
N ALA A 60 -2.44 10.51 -5.77
CA ALA A 60 -1.40 11.10 -6.61
C ALA A 60 -1.95 11.54 -7.98
N SER A 61 -1.43 12.67 -8.47
CA SER A 61 -1.71 13.19 -9.81
C SER A 61 -0.99 12.39 -10.89
N ALA A 62 -1.45 12.51 -12.13
CA ALA A 62 -0.80 11.90 -13.28
C ALA A 62 0.63 12.40 -13.54
N GLU A 63 0.99 13.59 -13.06
CA GLU A 63 2.36 14.12 -13.17
C GLU A 63 3.27 13.46 -12.15
N GLU A 64 2.83 13.34 -10.90
CA GLU A 64 3.56 12.66 -9.83
C GLU A 64 3.78 11.18 -10.16
N LEU A 65 2.77 10.51 -10.71
CA LEU A 65 2.86 9.10 -11.11
C LEU A 65 3.76 8.86 -12.33
N ARG A 66 3.99 9.87 -13.17
CA ARG A 66 4.88 9.76 -14.33
C ARG A 66 6.36 9.77 -13.96
N ALA A 67 6.70 10.32 -12.81
CA ALA A 67 8.06 10.32 -12.26
C ALA A 67 8.39 8.98 -11.56
N VAL A 68 8.08 7.87 -12.25
CA VAL A 68 8.27 6.51 -11.77
C VAL A 68 9.54 5.91 -12.36
N GLU A 69 10.38 5.32 -11.52
CA GLU A 69 11.68 4.77 -11.89
C GLU A 69 11.86 3.38 -11.28
N VAL A 70 12.64 2.53 -11.96
CA VAL A 70 13.01 1.22 -11.41
C VAL A 70 14.28 1.38 -10.57
N ASP A 71 14.28 0.82 -9.37
CA ASP A 71 15.40 0.90 -8.43
C ASP A 71 15.70 -0.48 -7.78
N GLY A 72 16.76 -0.56 -6.97
CA GLY A 72 17.04 -1.69 -6.10
C GLY A 72 17.31 -2.97 -6.89
N LEU A 73 18.05 -2.86 -8.00
CA LEU A 73 18.30 -3.97 -8.94
C LEU A 73 17.01 -4.56 -9.55
N GLY A 74 15.95 -3.76 -9.65
CA GLY A 74 14.63 -4.19 -10.13
C GLY A 74 13.76 -4.85 -9.05
N LEU A 75 14.17 -4.80 -7.79
CA LEU A 75 13.31 -5.19 -6.66
C LEU A 75 12.40 -4.05 -6.20
N GLY A 76 12.71 -2.81 -6.59
CA GLY A 76 11.96 -1.62 -6.22
C GLY A 76 11.45 -0.85 -7.43
N VAL A 77 10.37 -0.09 -7.22
CA VAL A 77 9.93 0.99 -8.09
C VAL A 77 9.74 2.22 -7.22
N HIS A 78 10.43 3.30 -7.57
CA HIS A 78 10.48 4.54 -6.82
C HIS A 78 9.70 5.64 -7.54
N PHE A 79 8.95 6.44 -6.78
CA PHE A 79 8.23 7.62 -7.25
C PHE A 79 8.83 8.86 -6.59
N SER A 80 9.79 9.49 -7.28
CA SER A 80 10.59 10.58 -6.71
C SER A 80 9.78 11.79 -6.22
N ARG A 81 8.66 12.08 -6.89
CA ARG A 81 7.78 13.18 -6.50
C ARG A 81 6.88 12.88 -5.30
N LEU A 82 6.71 11.59 -4.98
CA LEU A 82 5.84 11.11 -3.89
C LEU A 82 6.65 10.65 -2.68
N ASP A 83 7.97 10.52 -2.81
CA ASP A 83 8.85 9.87 -1.84
C ASP A 83 8.29 8.49 -1.44
N ALA A 84 7.88 7.73 -2.45
CA ALA A 84 7.20 6.45 -2.29
C ALA A 84 7.92 5.33 -3.03
N ASP A 85 8.15 4.22 -2.32
CA ASP A 85 8.79 3.02 -2.84
C ASP A 85 7.85 1.83 -2.82
N LEU A 86 7.81 1.10 -3.92
CA LEU A 86 7.08 -0.15 -4.04
C LEU A 86 8.05 -1.32 -4.18
N TYR A 87 7.89 -2.33 -3.33
CA TYR A 87 8.70 -3.54 -3.38
C TYR A 87 8.05 -4.58 -4.30
N VAL A 88 8.69 -4.85 -5.44
CA VAL A 88 8.17 -5.70 -6.53
C VAL A 88 7.79 -7.12 -6.06
N PRO A 89 8.60 -7.82 -5.24
CA PRO A 89 8.20 -9.15 -4.76
C PRO A 89 6.92 -9.13 -3.90
N ALA A 90 6.70 -8.08 -3.10
CA ALA A 90 5.45 -7.95 -2.33
C ALA A 90 4.24 -7.70 -3.25
N LEU A 91 4.41 -6.92 -4.32
CA LEU A 91 3.35 -6.71 -5.32
C LEU A 91 2.95 -8.02 -6.01
N LEU A 92 3.91 -8.90 -6.31
CA LEU A 92 3.65 -10.24 -6.86
C LEU A 92 2.86 -11.14 -5.91
N GLU A 93 2.99 -10.92 -4.61
CA GLU A 93 2.19 -11.59 -3.57
C GLU A 93 0.84 -10.92 -3.31
N GLY A 94 0.51 -9.84 -4.04
CA GLY A 94 -0.74 -9.09 -3.88
C GLY A 94 -0.75 -8.10 -2.71
N VAL A 95 0.42 -7.81 -2.13
CA VAL A 95 0.57 -6.84 -1.03
C VAL A 95 0.72 -5.44 -1.62
N LEU A 96 -0.32 -4.62 -1.50
CA LEU A 96 -0.38 -3.26 -2.08
C LEU A 96 -0.07 -2.14 -1.07
N GLY A 97 0.27 -2.51 0.16
CA GLY A 97 0.60 -1.57 1.23
C GLY A 97 0.88 -2.29 2.53
N SER A 98 1.13 -1.52 3.58
CA SER A 98 1.26 -1.99 4.94
C SER A 98 0.00 -2.73 5.40
N ARG A 99 0.19 -3.70 6.30
CA ARG A 99 -0.92 -4.47 6.90
C ARG A 99 -1.96 -3.54 7.53
N ARG A 100 -1.52 -2.47 8.21
CA ARG A 100 -2.39 -1.48 8.84
C ARG A 100 -3.22 -0.73 7.81
N TRP A 101 -2.62 -0.29 6.70
CA TRP A 101 -3.31 0.44 5.65
C TRP A 101 -4.36 -0.43 4.95
N MET A 102 -3.98 -1.65 4.57
CA MET A 102 -4.92 -2.59 3.94
C MET A 102 -6.07 -2.97 4.86
N ALA A 103 -5.79 -3.20 6.16
CA ALA A 103 -6.83 -3.46 7.16
C ALA A 103 -7.77 -2.26 7.36
N ALA A 104 -7.25 -1.04 7.36
CA ALA A 104 -8.06 0.17 7.44
C ALA A 104 -8.99 0.31 6.23
N ARG A 105 -8.51 0.00 5.01
CA ARG A 105 -9.32 0.04 3.79
C ARG A 105 -10.44 -1.01 3.80
N LEU A 106 -10.13 -2.24 4.23
CA LEU A 106 -11.13 -3.30 4.38
C LEU A 106 -12.17 -2.95 5.47
N GLY A 107 -11.70 -2.45 6.61
CA GLY A 107 -12.56 -1.98 7.71
C GLY A 107 -13.45 -0.82 7.30
N ALA A 108 -12.93 0.15 6.52
CA ALA A 108 -13.71 1.25 5.97
C ALA A 108 -14.79 0.74 4.99
N ALA A 109 -14.44 -0.19 4.10
CA ALA A 109 -15.39 -0.80 3.17
C ALA A 109 -16.53 -1.55 3.91
N GLY A 110 -16.19 -2.39 4.90
CA GLY A 110 -17.18 -3.04 5.77
C GLY A 110 -17.96 -2.04 6.66
N GLY A 111 -17.32 -0.92 7.01
CA GLY A 111 -17.88 0.24 7.68
C GLY A 111 -18.97 0.95 6.85
N GLN A 112 -18.77 1.08 5.55
CA GLN A 112 -19.72 1.72 4.62
C GLN A 112 -20.89 0.81 4.23
N ALA A 113 -20.77 -0.50 4.39
CA ALA A 113 -21.86 -1.44 4.10
C ALA A 113 -23.08 -1.15 5.01
N ARG A 114 -24.14 -0.57 4.42
CA ARG A 114 -25.43 -0.29 5.07
C ARG A 114 -26.32 -1.54 5.01
N SER A 115 -25.97 -2.60 5.73
CA SER A 115 -26.87 -3.76 5.84
C SER A 115 -28.06 -3.44 6.75
N ALA A 116 -29.21 -4.07 6.50
CA ALA A 116 -30.41 -3.92 7.35
C ALA A 116 -30.11 -4.25 8.83
N ALA A 117 -29.29 -5.28 9.07
CA ALA A 117 -28.81 -5.66 10.40
C ALA A 117 -27.98 -4.53 11.06
N LYS A 118 -27.11 -3.85 10.30
CA LYS A 118 -26.31 -2.73 10.81
C LYS A 118 -27.16 -1.50 11.11
N VAL A 119 -28.18 -1.23 10.28
CA VAL A 119 -29.16 -0.16 10.53
C VAL A 119 -29.96 -0.44 11.79
N ALA A 120 -30.44 -1.67 11.98
CA ALA A 120 -31.15 -2.08 13.19
C ALA A 120 -30.25 -1.97 14.44
N ALA A 121 -29.01 -2.46 14.36
CA ALA A 121 -28.03 -2.34 15.45
C ALA A 121 -27.69 -0.88 15.79
N ALA A 122 -27.53 -0.01 14.79
CA ALA A 122 -27.29 1.42 15.02
C ALA A 122 -28.47 2.11 15.71
N ARG A 123 -29.72 1.75 15.36
CA ARG A 123 -30.93 2.25 16.03
C ARG A 123 -30.99 1.79 17.49
N GLU A 124 -30.74 0.51 17.75
CA GLU A 124 -30.72 -0.02 19.12
C GLU A 124 -29.59 0.59 19.96
N ASN A 125 -28.40 0.78 19.40
CA ASN A 125 -27.28 1.45 20.07
C ASN A 125 -27.58 2.93 20.34
N GLY A 126 -28.23 3.62 19.41
CA GLY A 126 -28.71 5.00 19.61
C GLY A 126 -29.73 5.12 20.74
N ARG A 127 -30.59 4.10 20.90
CA ARG A 127 -31.57 4.01 22.00
C ARG A 127 -30.93 3.84 23.37
N ARG A 128 -29.73 3.24 23.43
CA ARG A 128 -28.95 3.02 24.66
C ARG A 128 -28.05 4.19 25.05
N GLY A 129 -28.14 5.33 24.34
CA GLY A 129 -27.45 6.57 24.68
C GLY A 129 -26.17 6.77 23.87
N GLY A 130 -26.27 7.63 22.84
CA GLY A 130 -25.10 8.18 22.16
C GLY A 130 -24.29 9.14 23.06
N ARG A 131 -23.18 9.66 22.52
CA ARG A 131 -22.22 10.56 23.20
C ARG A 131 -22.94 11.55 24.13
N PRO A 132 -22.72 11.51 25.46
CA PRO A 132 -23.37 12.43 26.39
C PRO A 132 -23.06 13.87 25.99
N ARG A 133 -24.09 14.74 26.00
CA ARG A 133 -23.94 16.16 25.66
C ARG A 133 -22.95 16.79 26.65
N LYS A 134 -21.93 17.49 26.14
CA LYS A 134 -21.06 18.32 26.97
C LYS A 134 -21.94 19.40 27.61
N ALA A 135 -22.12 19.34 28.93
CA ALA A 135 -22.83 20.38 29.66
C ALA A 135 -22.12 21.72 29.43
N ALA A 136 -22.86 22.74 29.01
CA ALA A 136 -22.38 24.11 29.01
C ALA A 136 -22.10 24.49 30.47
N ALA A 137 -20.85 24.85 30.77
CA ALA A 137 -20.52 25.52 32.02
C ALA A 137 -21.22 26.89 32.00
N GLY A 138 -22.11 27.11 32.96
CA GLY A 138 -22.74 28.40 33.20
C GLY A 138 -22.50 28.81 34.65
N GLY A 139 -22.26 30.12 34.85
CA GLY A 139 -22.26 30.81 36.14
C GLY A 139 -20.88 30.96 36.76
#